data_AF-A0A835VA81-F1
#
_entry.id   AF-A0A835VA81-F1
#
_cell.length_a   1.000
_cell.length_b   1.000
_cell.length_c   1.000
_cell.angle_alpha   90.00
_cell.angle_beta   90.00
_cell.angle_gamma   90.00
#
_symmetry.space_group_name_H-M   'P 1'
#
loop_
_entity.id
_entity.type
_entity.pdbx_description
1 polymer ?
#
loop_
_entity_poly.entity_id
_entity_poly.type
_entity_poly.pdbx_seq_one_letter_code
_entity_poly.pdbx_strand_id
1 'polypeptide(L)'
;MSALLIDPGPHGSGRYSMQMMPEVEEQNFRKGSQWFTVKRQHALLILADSLYYTKFKHYCKPGMDGRNCYADEHYLPTLFYMIDPVGIANWSVTYVDWSEGKWHPKSYRAQDVTYELWKNITSIDENHHVTSDEKKLKQIKPCLWNGKKRPCYLFARKFYPEALNTLMHLFPNYTDI
;
A
#
# COMPACT_ATOMS: atom_id res chain seq x y z
N MET A 1 -6.62 0.57 -5.25
CA MET A 1 -6.55 -0.43 -4.19
C MET A 1 -5.36 -0.06 -3.32
N SER A 2 -5.61 0.18 -2.04
CA SER A 2 -4.55 0.35 -1.04
C SER A 2 -4.23 -1.02 -0.47
N ALA A 3 -2.96 -1.31 -0.19
CA ALA A 3 -2.63 -2.53 0.55
C ALA A 3 -3.39 -2.52 1.88
N LEU A 4 -4.11 -3.61 2.18
CA LEU A 4 -4.80 -3.79 3.45
C LEU A 4 -4.08 -4.88 4.22
N LEU A 5 -3.36 -4.46 5.25
CA LEU A 5 -2.53 -5.35 6.04
C LEU A 5 -2.97 -5.25 7.50
N ILE A 6 -3.20 -6.42 8.09
CA ILE A 6 -3.28 -6.57 9.54
C ILE A 6 -1.85 -6.85 10.00
N ASP A 7 -1.26 -5.86 10.63
CA ASP A 7 0.08 -5.88 11.18
C ASP A 7 -0.04 -5.55 12.68
N PRO A 8 0.02 -6.54 13.58
CA PRO A 8 -0.17 -6.30 15.01
C PRO A 8 1.02 -5.57 15.66
N GLY A 9 2.12 -5.39 14.93
CA GLY A 9 3.35 -4.83 15.46
C GLY A 9 3.36 -3.30 15.57
N PRO A 10 4.50 -2.72 15.99
CA PRO A 10 4.67 -1.29 16.24
C PRO A 10 4.50 -0.43 14.99
N HIS A 11 4.59 -1.01 13.80
CA HIS A 11 4.37 -0.28 12.55
C HIS A 11 2.92 -0.37 12.04
N GLY A 12 2.06 -1.19 12.64
CA GLY A 12 0.65 -1.33 12.29
C GLY A 12 -0.26 -0.92 13.45
N SER A 13 -0.98 -1.87 14.05
CA SER A 13 -1.94 -1.62 15.14
C SER A 13 -1.32 -0.94 16.36
N GLY A 14 -0.02 -1.11 16.63
CA GLY A 14 0.66 -0.38 17.70
C GLY A 14 0.60 1.16 17.58
N ARG A 15 0.18 1.69 16.42
CA ARG A 15 0.00 3.11 16.17
C ARG A 15 -1.44 3.62 16.44
N TYR A 16 -2.40 2.72 16.72
CA TYR A 16 -3.81 3.06 16.89
C TYR A 16 -4.10 3.85 18.18
N SER A 17 -4.91 4.91 18.12
CA SER A 17 -5.31 5.69 19.30
C SER A 17 -6.73 5.43 19.77
N MET A 18 -6.89 5.20 21.09
CA MET A 18 -8.21 5.08 21.73
C MET A 18 -9.08 6.33 21.54
N GLN A 19 -8.51 7.50 21.27
CA GLN A 19 -9.25 8.74 20.98
C GLN A 19 -9.94 8.72 19.61
N MET A 20 -9.63 7.73 18.76
CA MET A 20 -10.32 7.51 17.49
C MET A 20 -11.69 6.82 17.68
N MET A 21 -11.96 6.26 18.86
CA MET A 21 -13.29 5.78 19.22
C MET A 21 -14.31 6.92 19.33
N PRO A 22 -15.61 6.63 19.15
CA PRO A 22 -16.16 5.36 18.65
C PRO A 22 -16.09 5.20 17.12
N GLU A 23 -15.72 6.25 16.39
CA GLU A 23 -15.83 6.27 14.92
C GLU A 23 -14.91 5.26 14.25
N VAL A 24 -13.69 5.06 14.76
CA VAL A 24 -12.76 4.05 14.27
C VAL A 24 -12.38 3.13 15.42
N GLU A 25 -12.94 1.93 15.42
CA GLU A 25 -12.55 0.88 16.36
C GLU A 25 -11.18 0.29 16.00
N GLU A 26 -10.43 -0.17 17.00
CA GLU A 26 -9.09 -0.75 16.82
C GLU A 26 -9.11 -1.92 15.83
N GLN A 27 -10.14 -2.77 15.90
CA GLN A 27 -10.29 -3.92 15.00
C GLN A 27 -10.47 -3.52 13.53
N ASN A 28 -10.87 -2.29 13.26
CA ASN A 28 -11.03 -1.73 11.91
C ASN A 28 -9.79 -0.97 11.44
N PHE A 29 -8.89 -0.59 12.34
CA PHE A 29 -7.66 0.11 12.00
C PHE A 29 -6.78 -0.77 11.10
N ARG A 30 -6.40 -0.25 9.93
CA ARG A 30 -5.60 -0.96 8.93
C ARG A 30 -4.32 -0.20 8.64
N LYS A 31 -3.29 -0.95 8.26
CA LYS A 31 -2.06 -0.44 7.69
C LYS A 31 -2.04 -0.67 6.18
N GLY A 32 -1.52 0.29 5.44
CA GLY A 32 -1.33 0.19 4.00
C GLY A 32 -0.07 0.89 3.52
N SER A 33 -0.19 1.62 2.41
CA SER A 33 0.91 2.37 1.82
C SER A 33 0.48 3.80 1.57
N GLN A 34 1.44 4.73 1.66
CA GLN A 34 1.32 6.10 1.19
C GLN A 34 0.92 6.21 -0.29
N TRP A 35 1.21 5.17 -1.08
CA TRP A 35 0.90 5.09 -2.50
C TRP A 35 -0.30 4.20 -2.73
N PHE A 36 -1.31 4.74 -3.41
CA PHE A 36 -2.55 4.04 -3.69
C PHE A 36 -3.06 4.41 -5.09
N THR A 37 -3.82 3.49 -5.66
CA THR A 37 -4.65 3.75 -6.84
C THR A 37 -6.11 3.81 -6.38
N VAL A 38 -6.98 4.59 -7.00
CA VAL A 38 -8.41 4.60 -6.64
C VAL A 38 -9.27 4.64 -7.90
N LYS A 39 -10.45 4.01 -7.81
CA LYS A 39 -11.50 4.19 -8.82
C LYS A 39 -12.24 5.49 -8.51
N ARG A 40 -12.91 6.06 -9.51
CA ARG A 40 -13.69 7.31 -9.37
C ARG A 40 -14.64 7.29 -8.18
N GLN A 41 -15.36 6.18 -7.97
CA GLN A 41 -16.29 6.02 -6.85
C GLN A 41 -15.60 6.18 -5.48
N HIS A 42 -14.40 5.58 -5.31
CA HIS A 42 -13.62 5.66 -4.09
C HIS A 42 -13.04 7.06 -3.88
N ALA A 43 -12.66 7.75 -4.94
CA ALA A 43 -12.21 9.13 -4.86
C ALA A 43 -13.32 10.07 -4.36
N LEU A 44 -14.57 9.86 -4.79
CA LEU A 44 -15.71 10.62 -4.28
C LEU A 44 -15.95 10.38 -2.78
N LEU A 45 -15.77 9.15 -2.29
CA LEU A 45 -15.86 8.84 -0.86
C LEU A 45 -14.80 9.58 -0.05
N ILE A 46 -13.56 9.65 -0.55
CA ILE A 46 -12.48 10.40 0.12
C ILE A 46 -12.84 11.88 0.20
N LEU A 47 -13.32 12.47 -0.91
CA LEU A 47 -13.65 13.89 -0.96
C LEU A 47 -14.84 14.26 -0.05
N ALA A 48 -15.78 13.33 0.13
CA ALA A 48 -16.94 13.53 0.97
C ALA A 48 -16.65 13.26 2.46
N ASP A 49 -15.59 12.53 2.80
CA ASP A 49 -15.30 12.16 4.17
C ASP A 49 -14.63 13.29 4.96
N SER A 50 -15.39 13.83 5.92
CA SER A 50 -14.85 14.71 6.96
C SER A 50 -14.74 14.01 8.32
N LEU A 51 -15.53 12.96 8.57
CA LEU A 51 -15.66 12.35 9.90
C LEU A 51 -14.42 11.53 10.24
N TYR A 52 -14.09 10.54 9.41
CA TYR A 52 -12.97 9.65 9.70
C TYR A 52 -11.65 10.37 9.50
N TYR A 53 -11.50 11.14 8.41
CA TYR A 53 -10.32 11.98 8.18
C TYR A 53 -9.96 12.85 9.39
N THR A 54 -10.95 13.47 10.05
CA THR A 54 -10.72 14.32 11.23
C THR A 54 -10.08 13.54 12.39
N LYS A 55 -10.49 12.27 12.61
CA LYS A 55 -9.86 11.41 13.62
C LYS A 55 -8.40 11.13 13.31
N PHE A 56 -8.07 10.78 12.07
CA PHE A 56 -6.67 10.56 11.67
C PHE A 56 -5.86 11.85 11.74
N LYS A 57 -6.41 12.98 11.31
CA LYS A 57 -5.76 14.30 11.39
C LYS A 57 -5.37 14.69 12.81
N HIS A 58 -6.23 14.42 13.80
CA HIS A 58 -5.97 14.82 15.19
C HIS A 58 -5.15 13.79 15.97
N TYR A 59 -5.39 12.50 15.74
CA TYR A 59 -4.90 11.42 16.60
C TYR A 59 -3.89 10.48 15.93
N CYS A 60 -3.66 10.59 14.61
CA CYS A 60 -2.61 9.86 13.90
C CYS A 60 -1.50 10.82 13.43
N LYS A 61 -0.60 11.19 14.35
CA LYS A 61 0.52 12.09 14.06
C LYS A 61 1.80 11.65 14.79
N PRO A 62 2.99 12.12 14.37
CA PRO A 62 4.23 11.87 15.08
C PRO A 62 4.17 12.33 16.54
N GLY A 63 4.71 11.51 17.45
CA GLY A 63 4.79 11.82 18.89
C GLY A 63 3.46 11.87 19.66
N MET A 64 2.32 11.55 19.05
CA MET A 64 1.03 11.53 19.73
C MET A 64 1.01 10.44 20.81
N ASP A 65 0.78 10.79 22.08
CA ASP A 65 0.77 9.83 23.20
C ASP A 65 2.05 8.95 23.29
N GLY A 66 3.21 9.51 22.92
CA GLY A 66 4.50 8.79 22.96
C GLY A 66 4.73 7.80 21.82
N ARG A 67 3.88 7.79 20.79
CA ARG A 67 3.99 6.94 19.60
C ARG A 67 3.95 7.75 18.31
N ASN A 68 4.45 7.15 17.24
CA ASN A 68 4.35 7.73 15.90
C ASN A 68 3.19 7.11 15.14
N CYS A 69 2.37 7.93 14.50
CA CYS A 69 1.36 7.48 13.55
C CYS A 69 1.42 8.34 12.29
N TYR A 70 1.20 7.71 11.13
CA TYR A 70 1.28 8.34 9.82
C TYR A 70 -0.05 8.16 9.08
N ALA A 71 -0.84 9.24 8.99
CA ALA A 71 -2.21 9.16 8.48
C ALA A 71 -2.29 8.68 7.02
N ASP A 72 -1.32 9.03 6.20
CA ASP A 72 -1.17 8.58 4.80
C ASP A 72 -0.99 7.06 4.67
N GLU A 73 -0.50 6.37 5.71
CA GLU A 73 -0.38 4.92 5.74
C GLU A 73 -1.59 4.20 6.36
N HIS A 74 -2.50 4.92 7.03
CA HIS A 74 -3.56 4.30 7.84
C HIS A 74 -4.98 4.76 7.53
N TYR A 75 -5.17 6.02 7.13
CA TYR A 75 -6.50 6.60 6.92
C TYR A 75 -7.27 5.88 5.81
N LEU A 76 -6.77 5.92 4.57
CA LEU A 76 -7.45 5.32 3.42
C LEU A 76 -7.63 3.78 3.55
N PRO A 77 -6.63 3.00 3.99
CA PRO A 77 -6.82 1.59 4.30
C PRO A 77 -7.98 1.35 5.26
N THR A 78 -8.06 2.14 6.32
CA THR A 78 -9.09 1.97 7.37
C THR A 78 -10.47 2.37 6.84
N LEU A 79 -10.57 3.54 6.20
CA LEU A 79 -11.81 4.04 5.62
C LEU A 79 -12.41 3.01 4.65
N PHE A 80 -11.63 2.52 3.69
CA PHE A 80 -12.17 1.60 2.70
C PHE A 80 -12.44 0.21 3.25
N TYR A 81 -11.67 -0.26 4.24
CA TYR A 81 -11.99 -1.51 4.92
C TYR A 81 -13.36 -1.43 5.62
N MET A 82 -13.71 -0.27 6.20
CA MET A 82 -14.99 -0.07 6.87
C MET A 82 -16.16 0.13 5.90
N ILE A 83 -15.94 0.88 4.81
CA ILE A 83 -17.02 1.33 3.92
C ILE A 83 -17.25 0.41 2.72
N ASP A 84 -16.19 -0.15 2.13
CA ASP A 84 -16.26 -0.98 0.92
C ASP A 84 -15.18 -2.08 0.90
N PRO A 85 -15.23 -3.07 1.83
CA PRO A 85 -14.22 -4.12 1.93
C PRO A 85 -14.18 -5.05 0.71
N VAL A 86 -15.26 -5.13 -0.07
CA VAL A 86 -15.36 -6.00 -1.25
C VAL A 86 -14.89 -5.29 -2.53
N GLY A 87 -15.03 -3.96 -2.61
CA GLY A 87 -14.61 -3.17 -3.77
C GLY A 87 -13.12 -2.84 -3.83
N ILE A 88 -12.34 -3.27 -2.84
CA ILE A 88 -10.89 -3.06 -2.74
C ILE A 88 -10.11 -4.37 -2.87
N ALA A 89 -8.82 -4.26 -3.22
CA ALA A 89 -7.88 -5.36 -3.18
C ALA A 89 -6.88 -5.09 -2.07
N ASN A 90 -6.34 -6.17 -1.49
CA ASN A 90 -5.42 -6.11 -0.36
C ASN A 90 -3.98 -5.76 -0.76
N TRP A 91 -3.72 -5.42 -2.03
CA TRP A 91 -2.41 -5.04 -2.55
C TRP A 91 -2.51 -3.81 -3.47
N SER A 92 -1.35 -3.19 -3.72
CA SER A 92 -1.19 -2.09 -4.69
C SER A 92 -0.73 -2.64 -6.04
N VAL A 93 -1.00 -1.93 -7.13
CA VAL A 93 -0.48 -2.23 -8.47
C VAL A 93 1.03 -1.99 -8.61
N THR A 94 1.67 -1.37 -7.61
CA THR A 94 3.10 -1.06 -7.61
C THR A 94 3.89 -2.10 -6.82
N TYR A 95 4.89 -2.72 -7.44
CA TYR A 95 5.85 -3.58 -6.78
C TYR A 95 6.81 -2.76 -5.89
N VAL A 96 7.09 -3.28 -4.71
CA VAL A 96 7.96 -2.63 -3.73
C VAL A 96 9.05 -3.59 -3.30
N ASP A 97 10.29 -3.21 -3.59
CA ASP A 97 11.47 -3.95 -3.16
C ASP A 97 12.02 -3.38 -1.84
N TRP A 98 11.89 -4.17 -0.78
CA TRP A 98 12.39 -3.88 0.57
C TRP A 98 13.67 -4.66 0.91
N SER A 99 14.30 -5.33 -0.07
CA SER A 99 15.50 -6.16 0.16
C SER A 99 16.67 -5.41 0.77
N GLU A 100 16.74 -4.08 0.57
CA GLU A 100 17.78 -3.22 1.15
C GLU A 100 17.62 -2.97 2.67
N GLY A 101 16.47 -3.29 3.28
CA GLY A 101 16.23 -3.10 4.72
C GLY A 101 16.24 -1.64 5.19
N LYS A 102 16.15 -0.67 4.28
CA LYS A 102 16.11 0.77 4.58
C LYS A 102 14.68 1.23 4.93
N TRP A 103 14.59 2.44 5.48
CA TRP A 103 13.31 3.15 5.72
C TRP A 103 12.52 3.43 4.43
N HIS A 104 13.18 3.39 3.28
CA HIS A 104 12.58 3.57 1.97
C HIS A 104 12.90 2.37 1.07
N PRO A 105 12.01 2.02 0.14
CA PRO A 105 12.25 0.92 -0.78
C PRO A 105 13.41 1.25 -1.73
N LYS A 106 13.94 0.21 -2.38
CA LYS A 106 14.88 0.35 -3.49
C LYS A 106 14.34 1.33 -4.53
N SER A 107 15.25 2.14 -5.06
CA SER A 107 14.98 3.06 -6.16
C SER A 107 15.73 2.58 -7.40
N TYR A 108 15.00 2.32 -8.49
CA TYR A 108 15.57 1.81 -9.73
C TYR A 108 16.16 2.95 -10.57
N ARG A 109 17.40 2.79 -11.02
CA ARG A 109 18.11 3.71 -11.93
C ARG A 109 17.78 3.39 -13.39
N ALA A 110 18.18 4.27 -14.31
CA ALA A 110 17.96 4.07 -15.75
C ALA A 110 18.48 2.72 -16.27
N GLN A 111 19.65 2.28 -15.80
CA GLN A 111 20.25 0.99 -16.17
C GLN A 111 19.49 -0.23 -15.62
N ASP A 112 18.72 -0.03 -14.54
CA ASP A 112 17.93 -1.11 -13.93
C ASP A 112 16.60 -1.33 -14.68
N VAL A 113 16.15 -0.35 -15.47
CA VAL A 113 14.89 -0.43 -16.22
C VAL A 113 15.11 -1.22 -17.51
N THR A 114 14.85 -2.53 -17.44
CA THR A 114 14.99 -3.46 -18.57
C THR A 114 13.71 -4.24 -18.80
N TYR A 115 13.53 -4.84 -20.00
CA TYR A 115 12.42 -5.77 -20.26
C TYR A 115 12.38 -6.95 -19.28
N GLU A 116 13.53 -7.40 -18.81
CA GLU A 116 13.62 -8.47 -17.83
C GLU A 116 13.05 -8.04 -16.47
N LEU A 117 13.37 -6.81 -16.01
CA LEU A 117 12.75 -6.26 -14.79
C LEU A 117 11.21 -6.27 -14.90
N TRP A 118 10.68 -5.84 -16.05
CA TRP A 118 9.24 -5.83 -16.30
C TRP A 118 8.62 -7.22 -16.24
N LYS A 119 9.20 -8.16 -16.99
CA LYS A 119 8.77 -9.57 -17.01
C LYS A 119 8.78 -10.17 -15.61
N ASN A 120 9.80 -9.87 -14.81
CA ASN A 120 9.93 -10.35 -13.44
C ASN A 120 8.88 -9.73 -12.51
N ILE A 121 8.59 -8.44 -12.64
CA ILE A 121 7.57 -7.79 -11.80
C ILE A 121 6.16 -8.30 -12.16
N THR A 122 5.85 -8.40 -13.45
CA THR A 122 4.51 -8.80 -13.92
C THR A 122 4.28 -10.31 -13.88
N SER A 123 5.30 -11.12 -13.60
CA SER A 123 5.12 -12.55 -13.33
C SER A 123 4.74 -12.84 -11.88
N ILE A 124 4.89 -11.87 -10.97
CA ILE A 124 4.55 -12.04 -9.56
C ILE A 124 3.03 -12.04 -9.39
N ASP A 125 2.50 -13.15 -8.91
CA ASP A 125 1.07 -13.40 -8.73
C ASP A 125 0.71 -13.67 -7.25
N GLU A 126 1.66 -13.42 -6.35
CA GLU A 126 1.51 -13.49 -4.89
C GLU A 126 2.03 -12.21 -4.21
N ASN A 127 1.26 -11.72 -3.24
CA ASN A 127 1.67 -10.64 -2.38
C ASN A 127 2.28 -11.19 -1.09
N HIS A 128 3.45 -10.65 -0.73
CA HIS A 128 4.15 -10.99 0.49
C HIS A 128 4.11 -9.81 1.46
N HIS A 129 3.73 -10.08 2.70
CA HIS A 129 3.85 -9.13 3.80
C HIS A 129 4.52 -9.83 4.99
N VAL A 130 5.37 -9.09 5.71
CA VAL A 130 5.97 -9.54 6.95
C VAL A 130 5.49 -8.62 8.04
N THR A 131 4.88 -9.17 9.08
CA THR A 131 4.39 -8.39 10.21
C THR A 131 5.56 -7.75 10.96
N SER A 132 5.30 -6.60 11.59
CA SER A 132 6.33 -5.81 12.26
C SER A 132 6.58 -6.21 13.71
N ASP A 133 5.77 -7.12 14.26
CA ASP A 133 5.97 -7.67 15.60
C ASP A 133 7.13 -8.67 15.64
N GLU A 134 7.55 -9.05 16.85
CA GLU A 134 8.71 -9.93 17.08
C GLU A 134 8.62 -11.27 16.33
N LYS A 135 7.41 -11.77 16.08
CA LYS A 135 7.18 -13.03 15.38
C LYS A 135 7.52 -12.95 13.88
N LYS A 136 7.54 -11.75 13.29
CA LYS A 136 7.81 -11.51 11.86
C LYS A 136 7.10 -12.49 10.94
N LEU A 137 5.80 -12.67 11.15
CA LEU A 137 5.02 -13.65 10.41
C LEU A 137 4.93 -13.24 8.94
N LYS A 138 5.33 -14.17 8.06
CA LYS A 138 5.22 -14.00 6.62
C LYS A 138 3.81 -14.39 6.17
N GLN A 139 3.04 -13.39 5.73
CA GLN A 139 1.76 -13.57 5.07
C GLN A 139 1.99 -13.63 3.56
N ILE A 140 1.52 -14.71 2.94
CA ILE A 140 1.56 -14.89 1.49
C ILE A 140 0.11 -15.03 1.03
N LYS A 141 -0.31 -14.15 0.11
CA LYS A 141 -1.67 -14.18 -0.42
C LYS A 141 -1.63 -14.16 -1.95
N PRO A 142 -2.34 -15.05 -2.65
CA PRO A 142 -2.45 -14.98 -4.09
C PRO A 142 -3.20 -13.70 -4.49
N CYS A 143 -2.75 -13.07 -5.57
CA CYS A 143 -3.43 -11.92 -6.16
C CYS A 143 -4.57 -12.42 -7.04
N LEU A 144 -5.78 -12.35 -6.49
CA LEU A 144 -6.99 -12.87 -7.13
C LEU A 144 -7.85 -11.72 -7.64
N TRP A 145 -8.11 -11.69 -8.95
CA TRP A 145 -9.10 -10.81 -9.54
C TRP A 145 -10.30 -11.64 -9.99
N ASN A 146 -11.47 -11.41 -9.38
CA ASN A 146 -12.70 -12.16 -9.65
C ASN A 146 -12.47 -13.69 -9.53
N GLY A 147 -11.75 -14.12 -8.50
CA GLY A 147 -11.42 -15.52 -8.25
C GLY A 147 -10.32 -16.12 -9.14
N LYS A 148 -9.79 -15.39 -10.12
CA LYS A 148 -8.69 -15.85 -10.99
C LYS A 148 -7.36 -15.26 -10.55
N LYS A 149 -6.32 -16.08 -10.51
CA LYS A 149 -4.94 -15.63 -10.24
C LYS A 149 -4.50 -14.66 -11.35
N ARG A 150 -3.96 -13.51 -10.95
CA ARG A 150 -3.46 -12.46 -11.83
C ARG A 150 -2.16 -11.89 -11.28
N PRO A 151 -1.33 -11.26 -12.13
CA PRO A 151 -0.21 -10.48 -11.66
C PRO A 151 -0.64 -9.45 -10.61
N CYS A 152 0.10 -9.38 -9.51
CA CYS A 152 -0.13 -8.40 -8.44
C CYS A 152 0.24 -6.99 -8.89
N TYR A 153 1.32 -6.87 -9.66
CA TYR A 153 1.99 -5.62 -9.93
C TYR A 153 2.13 -5.36 -11.42
N LEU A 154 2.04 -4.08 -11.78
CA LEU A 154 2.25 -3.58 -13.13
C LEU A 154 3.65 -3.01 -13.28
N PHE A 155 4.15 -2.30 -12.26
CA PHE A 155 5.44 -1.61 -12.29
C PHE A 155 6.08 -1.45 -10.91
N ALA A 156 7.38 -1.21 -10.85
CA ALA A 156 8.07 -0.87 -9.61
C ALA A 156 7.64 0.50 -9.07
N ARG A 157 7.62 0.66 -7.74
CA ARG A 157 7.10 1.88 -7.09
C ARG A 157 8.00 3.11 -7.26
N LYS A 158 9.32 2.93 -7.30
CA LYS A 158 10.26 4.05 -7.12
C LYS A 158 11.39 4.00 -8.13
N PHE A 159 11.50 5.05 -8.95
CA PHE A 159 12.55 5.24 -9.94
C PHE A 159 13.30 6.55 -9.67
N TYR A 160 14.56 6.61 -10.06
CA TYR A 160 15.29 7.87 -10.11
C TYR A 160 14.86 8.73 -11.32
N PRO A 161 14.98 10.07 -11.27
CA PRO A 161 14.59 10.94 -12.38
C PRO A 161 15.24 10.58 -13.71
N GLU A 162 16.50 10.12 -13.72
CA GLU A 162 17.20 9.73 -14.96
C GLU A 162 16.56 8.54 -15.69
N ALA A 163 15.71 7.75 -15.02
CA ALA A 163 15.05 6.61 -15.63
C ALA A 163 13.90 7.02 -16.57
N LEU A 164 13.45 8.28 -16.54
CA LEU A 164 12.26 8.74 -17.28
C LEU A 164 12.31 8.42 -18.77
N ASN A 165 13.43 8.71 -19.45
CA ASN A 165 13.55 8.48 -20.88
C ASN A 165 13.47 6.98 -21.21
N THR A 166 14.13 6.13 -20.43
CA THR A 166 14.07 4.66 -20.60
C THR A 166 12.66 4.13 -20.36
N LEU A 167 11.97 4.64 -19.33
CA LEU A 167 10.58 4.27 -19.03
C LEU A 167 9.67 4.63 -20.20
N MET A 168 9.76 5.86 -20.73
CA MET A 168 8.92 6.31 -21.86
C MET A 168 9.14 5.48 -23.13
N HIS A 169 10.35 4.95 -23.37
CA HIS A 169 10.64 4.10 -24.53
C HIS A 169 10.17 2.65 -24.33
N LEU A 170 10.29 2.10 -23.12
CA LEU A 170 9.97 0.69 -22.86
C LEU A 170 8.49 0.44 -22.60
N PHE A 171 7.80 1.36 -21.92
CA PHE A 171 6.42 1.15 -21.52
C PHE A 171 5.46 0.88 -22.68
N PRO A 172 5.42 1.70 -23.75
CA PRO A 172 4.50 1.47 -24.87
C PRO A 172 4.71 0.08 -25.51
N ASN A 173 5.96 -0.29 -25.74
CA ASN A 173 6.33 -1.55 -26.38
C ASN A 173 6.01 -2.79 -25.53
N TYR A 174 5.81 -2.63 -24.22
CA TYR A 174 5.48 -3.73 -23.32
C TYR A 174 3.97 -3.88 -23.07
N THR A 175 3.21 -2.79 -23.17
CA THR A 175 1.76 -2.78 -22.90
C THR A 175 0.87 -3.09 -24.10
N ASP A 176 1.45 -3.29 -25.29
CA ASP A 176 0.74 -3.65 -26.52
C ASP A 176 0.37 -5.16 -26.61
N ILE A 177 0.16 -5.83 -25.48
CA ILE A 177 -0.25 -7.25 -25.38
C ILE A 177 -1.62 -7.37 -24.73
#